data_AF-A0A947N494-F1
#
_entry.id   AF-A0A947N494-F1
#
_cell.length_a   1.000
_cell.length_b   1.000
_cell.length_c   1.000
_cell.angle_alpha   90.00
_cell.angle_beta   90.00
_cell.angle_gamma   90.00
#
_symmetry.space_group_name_H-M   'P 1'
#
loop_
_entity.id
_entity.type
_entity.pdbx_description
1 polymer ?
#
loop_
_entity_poly.entity_id
_entity_poly.type
_entity_poly.pdbx_seq_one_letter_code
_entity_poly.pdbx_strand_id
1 'polypeptide(L)'
;PESYTVGELSQFSWDSAWWSFNFVANFANIRYSAMIKDIQAVQAEIEGNFLALQPALEKTAVELLKMDPELARRFLTDYSVSHAELTVDRWRELGKHLVTKYNDGYVQESPGRAKEVGYPESWLRSVLKERPDQFRLPEKEPDVPESKLVD
;
A
#
# COMPACT_ATOMS: atom_id res chain seq x y z
N PRO A 1 10.03 9.63 19.21
CA PRO A 1 10.55 9.47 17.83
C PRO A 1 10.26 10.73 17.02
N GLU A 2 11.26 11.24 16.30
CA GLU A 2 11.21 12.50 15.55
C GLU A 2 10.10 12.49 14.49
N SER A 3 9.95 11.38 13.76
CA SER A 3 8.94 11.26 12.69
C SER A 3 7.50 11.39 13.19
N TYR A 4 7.26 11.15 14.48
CA TYR A 4 5.94 11.29 15.13
C TYR A 4 5.69 12.71 15.65
N THR A 5 6.69 13.59 15.61
CA THR A 5 6.61 14.97 16.13
C THR A 5 6.47 16.02 15.03
N VAL A 6 6.63 15.62 13.78
CA VAL A 6 6.60 16.50 12.61
C VAL A 6 5.43 16.16 11.67
N GLY A 7 4.95 17.17 10.95
CA GLY A 7 3.91 17.02 9.95
C GLY A 7 2.89 18.16 10.00
N GLU A 8 2.56 18.69 8.84
CA GLU A 8 1.53 19.71 8.66
C GLU A 8 0.54 19.25 7.60
N LEU A 9 -0.75 19.50 7.80
CA LEU A 9 -1.79 19.10 6.83
C LEU A 9 -1.64 19.81 5.47
N SER A 10 -1.04 21.00 5.46
CA SER A 10 -0.84 21.83 4.26
C SER A 10 0.40 21.43 3.46
N GLN A 11 1.31 20.63 4.01
CA GLN A 11 2.58 20.30 3.37
C GLN A 11 2.93 18.84 3.55
N PHE A 12 3.00 18.11 2.43
CA PHE A 12 3.49 16.74 2.42
C PHE A 12 4.96 16.68 2.86
N SER A 13 5.28 15.73 3.74
CA SER A 13 6.67 15.42 4.12
C SER A 13 6.82 13.92 4.37
N TRP A 14 7.85 13.33 3.78
CA TRP A 14 8.23 11.95 4.10
C TRP A 14 8.71 11.81 5.54
N ASP A 15 9.26 12.87 6.15
CA ASP A 15 9.76 12.85 7.52
C ASP A 15 8.63 12.63 8.54
N SER A 16 7.39 12.96 8.17
CA SER A 16 6.21 12.72 9.00
C SER A 16 5.72 11.29 8.88
N ALA A 17 5.58 10.62 10.04
CA ALA A 17 4.90 9.34 10.15
C ALA A 17 3.48 9.45 9.59
N TRP A 18 2.73 10.49 9.97
CA TRP A 18 1.35 10.69 9.51
C TRP A 18 1.24 10.68 7.99
N TRP A 19 2.08 11.45 7.28
CA TRP A 19 2.07 11.47 5.82
C TRP A 19 2.54 10.16 5.20
N SER A 20 3.55 9.49 5.77
CA SER A 20 4.04 8.20 5.28
C SER A 20 2.96 7.11 5.34
N PHE A 21 2.24 7.02 6.46
CA PHE A 21 1.13 6.08 6.61
C PHE A 21 -0.06 6.44 5.72
N ASN A 22 -0.44 7.73 5.65
CA ASN A 22 -1.53 8.19 4.80
C ASN A 22 -1.24 7.98 3.30
N PHE A 23 0.00 8.15 2.86
CA PHE A 23 0.39 7.88 1.48
C PHE A 23 0.09 6.42 1.10
N VAL A 24 0.55 5.47 1.92
CA VAL A 24 0.29 4.04 1.69
C VAL A 24 -1.21 3.74 1.72
N ALA A 25 -1.94 4.23 2.73
CA ALA A 25 -3.38 3.99 2.87
C ALA A 25 -4.19 4.55 1.70
N ASN A 26 -3.92 5.80 1.29
CA ASN A 26 -4.63 6.44 0.19
C ASN A 26 -4.29 5.81 -1.15
N PHE A 27 -3.02 5.45 -1.38
CA PHE A 27 -2.63 4.75 -2.60
C PHE A 27 -3.28 3.35 -2.66
N ALA A 28 -3.35 2.66 -1.52
CA ALA A 28 -4.03 1.37 -1.40
C ALA A 28 -5.48 1.40 -1.88
N ASN A 29 -6.20 2.51 -1.70
CA ASN A 29 -7.60 2.62 -2.14
C ASN A 29 -7.80 2.44 -3.64
N ILE A 30 -6.77 2.69 -4.46
CA ILE A 30 -6.85 2.55 -5.92
C ILE A 30 -7.03 1.07 -6.31
N ARG A 31 -6.40 0.14 -5.58
CA ARG A 31 -6.45 -1.30 -5.88
C ARG A 31 -6.30 -2.13 -4.60
N TYR A 32 -7.18 -1.88 -3.65
CA TYR A 32 -7.09 -2.42 -2.30
C TYR A 32 -6.96 -3.94 -2.27
N SER A 33 -7.77 -4.65 -3.07
CA SER A 33 -7.77 -6.13 -3.12
C SER A 33 -6.43 -6.77 -3.49
N ALA A 34 -5.57 -6.04 -4.22
CA ALA A 34 -4.22 -6.49 -4.54
C ALA A 34 -3.22 -5.96 -3.51
N MET A 35 -3.21 -4.64 -3.29
CA MET A 35 -2.20 -3.96 -2.47
C MET A 35 -2.25 -4.38 -0.99
N ILE A 36 -3.43 -4.73 -0.46
CA ILE A 36 -3.57 -5.14 0.94
C ILE A 36 -2.72 -6.37 1.29
N LYS A 37 -2.48 -7.27 0.31
CA LYS A 37 -1.67 -8.48 0.53
C LYS A 37 -0.21 -8.12 0.82
N ASP A 38 0.34 -7.19 0.06
CA ASP A 38 1.71 -6.71 0.25
C ASP A 38 1.83 -5.88 1.54
N ILE A 39 0.81 -5.05 1.84
CA ILE A 39 0.75 -4.29 3.09
C ILE A 39 0.73 -5.22 4.31
N GLN A 40 -0.13 -6.24 4.31
CA GLN A 40 -0.22 -7.22 5.39
C GLN A 40 1.05 -8.05 5.53
N ALA A 41 1.75 -8.35 4.43
CA ALA A 41 3.02 -9.04 4.50
C ALA A 41 4.08 -8.22 5.25
N VAL A 42 4.21 -6.92 4.95
CA VAL A 42 5.14 -6.02 5.67
C VAL A 42 4.68 -5.79 7.11
N GLN A 43 3.38 -5.65 7.36
CA GLN A 43 2.83 -5.55 8.71
C GLN A 43 3.21 -6.78 9.55
N ALA A 44 2.96 -7.99 9.03
CA ALA A 44 3.26 -9.24 9.71
C ALA A 44 4.76 -9.43 9.94
N GLU A 45 5.61 -8.99 9.01
CA GLU A 45 7.07 -8.98 9.17
C GLU A 45 7.49 -8.13 10.37
N ILE A 46 7.00 -6.89 10.45
CA ILE A 46 7.36 -5.94 11.52
C ILE A 46 6.84 -6.45 12.87
N GLU A 47 5.56 -6.78 12.95
CA GLU A 47 4.92 -7.25 14.19
C GLU A 47 5.57 -8.57 14.66
N GLY A 48 5.83 -9.50 13.74
CA GLY A 48 6.49 -10.76 14.03
C GLY A 48 7.89 -10.57 14.61
N ASN A 49 8.68 -9.67 14.04
CA ASN A 49 10.01 -9.34 14.56
C ASN A 49 9.95 -8.74 15.97
N PHE A 50 9.00 -7.85 16.23
CA PHE A 50 8.86 -7.23 17.56
C PHE A 50 8.46 -8.27 18.60
N LEU A 51 7.47 -9.11 18.30
CA LEU A 51 7.01 -10.18 19.18
C LEU A 51 8.13 -11.20 19.46
N ALA A 52 8.93 -11.56 18.45
CA ALA A 52 10.05 -12.48 18.63
C ALA A 52 11.15 -11.93 19.55
N LEU A 53 11.39 -10.62 19.51
CA LEU A 53 12.41 -9.96 20.33
C LEU A 53 11.93 -9.61 21.74
N GLN A 54 10.61 -9.54 21.96
CA GLN A 54 9.99 -9.13 23.22
C GLN A 54 10.57 -9.84 24.47
N PRO A 55 10.76 -11.18 24.51
CA PRO A 55 11.25 -11.83 25.73
C PRO A 55 12.69 -11.43 26.10
N ALA A 56 13.56 -11.24 25.11
CA ALA A 56 14.94 -10.83 25.33
C ALA A 56 15.03 -9.37 25.79
N LEU A 57 14.22 -8.50 25.19
CA LEU A 57 14.06 -7.11 25.59
C LEU A 57 13.63 -6.98 27.07
N GLU A 58 12.54 -7.66 27.44
CA GLU A 58 11.97 -7.59 28.79
C GLU A 58 12.95 -8.10 29.85
N LYS A 59 13.60 -9.23 29.58
CA LYS A 59 14.64 -9.78 30.46
C LYS A 59 15.74 -8.74 30.70
N THR A 60 16.24 -8.13 29.62
CA THR A 60 17.29 -7.11 29.69
C THR A 60 16.82 -5.90 30.48
N ALA A 61 15.60 -5.41 30.24
CA ALA A 61 15.05 -4.26 30.96
C ALA A 61 14.92 -4.52 32.47
N VAL A 62 14.49 -5.72 32.88
CA VAL A 62 14.38 -6.11 34.29
C VAL A 62 15.76 -6.22 34.94
N GLU A 63 16.77 -6.75 34.24
CA GLU A 63 18.14 -6.81 34.74
C GLU A 63 18.73 -5.42 34.93
N LEU A 64 18.57 -4.53 33.94
CA LEU A 64 19.01 -3.14 34.04
C LEU A 64 18.30 -2.39 35.17
N LEU A 65 17.00 -2.62 35.38
CA LEU A 65 16.21 -1.94 36.42
C LEU A 65 16.74 -2.25 37.82
N LYS A 66 17.24 -3.48 38.04
CA LYS A 66 17.85 -3.88 39.32
C LYS A 66 19.21 -3.22 39.57
N MET A 67 19.91 -2.84 38.49
CA MET A 67 21.23 -2.24 38.56
C MET A 67 21.16 -0.72 38.67
N ASP A 68 20.42 -0.09 37.74
CA ASP A 68 20.24 1.35 37.63
C ASP A 68 18.88 1.64 36.93
N PRO A 69 17.89 2.17 37.66
CA PRO A 69 16.60 2.54 37.08
C PRO A 69 16.69 3.54 35.92
N GLU A 70 17.67 4.45 35.93
CA GLU A 70 17.84 5.41 34.84
C GLU A 70 18.37 4.74 33.57
N LEU A 71 19.24 3.75 33.72
CA LEU A 71 19.73 2.95 32.60
C LEU A 71 18.62 2.12 31.96
N ALA A 72 17.74 1.51 32.76
CA ALA A 72 16.57 0.79 32.25
C ALA A 72 15.60 1.72 31.51
N ARG A 73 15.33 2.91 32.07
CA ARG A 73 14.49 3.94 31.44
C ARG A 73 15.05 4.36 30.09
N ARG A 74 16.34 4.64 30.03
CA ARG A 74 17.02 5.01 28.78
C ARG A 74 16.96 3.88 27.75
N PHE A 75 17.27 2.65 28.16
CA PHE A 75 17.21 1.47 27.29
C PHE A 75 15.83 1.28 26.65
N LEU A 76 14.75 1.32 27.44
CA LEU A 76 13.38 1.18 26.93
C LEU A 76 12.98 2.36 26.02
N THR A 77 13.45 3.57 26.34
CA THR A 77 13.22 4.76 25.51
C THR A 77 13.90 4.61 24.15
N ASP A 78 15.19 4.27 24.14
CA ASP A 78 15.98 4.10 22.91
C ASP A 78 15.43 2.96 22.04
N TYR A 79 15.00 1.86 22.67
CA TYR A 79 14.30 0.77 22.00
C TYR A 79 13.01 1.25 21.32
N SER A 80 12.14 1.94 22.08
CA SER A 80 10.84 2.40 21.56
C SER A 80 11.02 3.42 20.43
N VAL A 81 11.98 4.34 20.56
CA VAL A 81 12.28 5.32 19.53
C VAL A 81 12.80 4.65 18.26
N SER A 82 13.80 3.77 18.37
CA SER A 82 14.39 3.10 17.21
C SER A 82 13.38 2.25 16.45
N HIS A 83 12.49 1.53 17.15
CA HIS A 83 11.49 0.68 16.52
C HIS A 83 10.36 1.49 15.86
N ALA A 84 9.99 2.62 16.46
CA ALA A 84 9.04 3.55 15.85
C ALA A 84 9.59 4.15 14.55
N GLU A 85 10.84 4.60 14.53
CA GLU A 85 11.48 5.12 13.31
C GLU A 85 11.64 4.03 12.25
N LEU A 86 12.08 2.83 12.63
CA LEU A 86 12.18 1.69 11.73
C LEU A 86 10.83 1.39 11.06
N THR A 87 9.74 1.43 11.82
CA THR A 87 8.40 1.18 11.26
C THR A 87 8.03 2.21 10.21
N VAL A 88 8.31 3.49 10.46
CA VAL A 88 8.06 4.57 9.50
C VAL A 88 8.91 4.40 8.24
N ASP A 89 10.19 4.08 8.38
CA ASP A 89 11.09 3.81 7.25
C ASP A 89 10.60 2.62 6.40
N ARG A 90 10.18 1.52 7.05
CA ARG A 90 9.59 0.38 6.34
C ARG A 90 8.32 0.79 5.59
N TRP A 91 7.50 1.69 6.14
CA TRP A 91 6.30 2.18 5.48
C TRP A 91 6.61 3.09 4.28
N ARG A 92 7.66 3.91 4.36
CA ARG A 92 8.16 4.71 3.22
C ARG A 92 8.59 3.80 2.07
N GLU A 93 9.36 2.76 2.37
CA GLU A 93 9.79 1.78 1.38
C GLU A 93 8.61 0.99 0.79
N LEU A 94 7.63 0.62 1.62
CA LEU A 94 6.38 0.02 1.15
C LEU A 94 5.64 0.95 0.19
N GLY A 95 5.53 2.23 0.50
CA GLY A 95 4.92 3.22 -0.41
C GLY A 95 5.59 3.24 -1.78
N LYS A 96 6.93 3.30 -1.82
CA LYS A 96 7.71 3.24 -3.08
C LYS A 96 7.48 1.91 -3.81
N HIS A 97 7.42 0.80 -3.08
CA HIS A 97 7.16 -0.52 -3.65
C HIS A 97 5.77 -0.61 -4.28
N LEU A 98 4.72 -0.15 -3.58
CA LEU A 98 3.36 -0.19 -4.10
C LEU A 98 3.22 0.65 -5.38
N VAL A 99 3.83 1.84 -5.42
CA VAL A 99 3.83 2.69 -6.63
C VAL A 99 4.48 1.97 -7.80
N THR A 100 5.67 1.40 -7.60
CA THR A 100 6.38 0.72 -8.69
C THR A 100 5.67 -0.57 -9.14
N LYS A 101 5.02 -1.29 -8.22
CA LYS A 101 4.30 -2.53 -8.54
C LYS A 101 2.95 -2.29 -9.22
N TYR A 102 2.24 -1.21 -8.89
CA TYR A 102 0.82 -1.04 -9.24
C TYR A 102 0.46 0.24 -10.01
N ASN A 103 1.45 0.95 -10.57
CA ASN A 103 1.20 2.17 -11.35
C ASN A 103 0.37 1.91 -12.61
N ASP A 104 -0.39 2.93 -13.04
CA ASP A 104 -1.13 2.98 -14.30
C ASP A 104 -2.07 1.79 -14.57
N GLY A 105 -2.61 1.19 -13.51
CA GLY A 105 -3.52 0.04 -13.62
C GLY A 105 -2.83 -1.28 -13.91
N TYR A 106 -1.51 -1.28 -14.02
CA TYR A 106 -0.71 -2.48 -14.19
C TYR A 106 -0.42 -3.16 -12.85
N VAL A 107 -0.03 -4.43 -12.93
CA VAL A 107 0.60 -5.18 -11.85
C VAL A 107 1.93 -5.73 -12.37
N GLN A 108 3.03 -5.34 -11.74
CA GLN A 108 4.38 -5.74 -12.09
C GLN A 108 4.88 -6.85 -11.15
N GLU A 109 4.55 -8.10 -11.47
CA GLU A 109 4.98 -9.29 -10.71
C GLU A 109 6.44 -9.69 -11.00
N SER A 110 6.98 -9.29 -12.17
CA SER A 110 8.35 -9.59 -12.59
C SER A 110 8.93 -8.46 -13.43
N PRO A 111 10.26 -8.26 -13.45
CA PRO A 111 10.90 -7.27 -14.32
C PRO A 111 10.50 -7.47 -15.79
N GLY A 112 10.06 -6.39 -16.45
CA GLY A 112 9.93 -6.33 -17.91
C GLY A 112 8.55 -6.66 -18.52
N ARG A 113 7.56 -7.17 -17.77
CA ARG A 113 6.17 -7.28 -18.29
C ARG A 113 5.12 -6.97 -17.21
N ALA A 114 4.83 -5.69 -17.08
CA ALA A 114 3.62 -5.20 -16.44
C ALA A 114 2.38 -5.79 -17.13
N LYS A 115 1.43 -6.35 -16.36
CA LYS A 115 0.16 -6.85 -16.89
C LYS A 115 -0.95 -5.92 -16.49
N GLU A 116 -1.77 -5.51 -17.45
CA GLU A 116 -3.00 -4.81 -17.13
C GLU A 116 -3.93 -5.79 -16.43
N VAL A 117 -4.42 -5.42 -15.25
CA VAL A 117 -5.37 -6.23 -14.50
C VAL A 117 -6.66 -5.44 -14.40
N GLY A 118 -7.62 -5.81 -15.24
CA GLY A 118 -8.97 -5.24 -15.22
C GLY A 118 -9.81 -5.75 -14.03
N TYR A 119 -11.11 -5.44 -14.08
CA TYR A 119 -12.05 -5.96 -13.10
C TYR A 119 -12.19 -7.49 -13.20
N PRO A 120 -12.48 -8.19 -12.08
CA PRO A 120 -12.75 -9.62 -12.10
C PRO A 120 -13.90 -9.97 -13.05
N GLU A 121 -13.78 -11.10 -13.75
CA GLU A 121 -14.79 -11.56 -14.72
C GLU A 121 -16.19 -11.70 -14.09
N SER A 122 -16.25 -12.20 -12.86
CA SER A 122 -17.51 -12.32 -12.11
C SER A 122 -18.21 -10.98 -11.92
N TRP A 123 -17.44 -9.91 -11.65
CA TRP A 123 -17.97 -8.56 -11.53
C TRP A 123 -18.45 -8.02 -12.88
N LEU A 124 -17.66 -8.23 -13.95
CA LEU A 124 -18.06 -7.84 -15.32
C LEU A 124 -19.38 -8.51 -15.72
N ARG A 125 -19.55 -9.80 -15.39
CA ARG A 125 -20.80 -10.54 -15.64
C ARG A 125 -21.98 -9.97 -14.85
N SER A 126 -21.78 -9.55 -13.60
CA SER A 126 -22.83 -8.88 -12.80
C SER A 126 -23.24 -7.55 -13.42
N VAL A 127 -22.29 -6.73 -13.87
CA VAL A 127 -22.58 -5.44 -14.53
C VAL A 127 -23.38 -5.63 -15.81
N LEU A 128 -23.02 -6.61 -16.65
CA LEU A 128 -23.77 -6.93 -17.86
C LEU A 128 -25.20 -7.41 -17.57
N LYS A 129 -25.40 -8.12 -16.46
CA LYS A 129 -26.73 -8.56 -16.02
C LYS A 129 -27.59 -7.39 -15.53
N GLU A 130 -27.01 -6.45 -14.79
CA GLU A 130 -27.72 -5.28 -14.27
C GLU A 130 -28.03 -4.24 -15.35
N ARG A 131 -27.18 -4.13 -16.38
CA ARG A 131 -27.27 -3.09 -17.41
C ARG A 131 -27.08 -3.69 -18.82
N PRO A 132 -28.03 -4.54 -19.27
CA PRO A 132 -27.85 -5.35 -20.48
C PRO A 132 -27.77 -4.53 -21.76
N ASP A 133 -28.39 -3.35 -21.81
CA ASP A 133 -28.41 -2.46 -22.98
C ASP A 133 -27.24 -1.48 -23.03
N GLN A 134 -26.63 -1.13 -21.89
CA GLN A 134 -25.66 -0.03 -21.79
C GLN A 134 -24.38 -0.30 -22.60
N PHE A 135 -23.99 -1.56 -22.73
CA PHE A 135 -22.72 -1.97 -23.36
C PHE A 135 -22.92 -2.71 -24.68
N ARG A 136 -24.14 -2.65 -25.25
CA ARG A 136 -24.41 -3.23 -26.58
C ARG A 136 -23.69 -2.40 -27.64
N LEU A 137 -23.02 -3.08 -28.57
CA LEU A 137 -22.48 -2.42 -29.74
C LEU A 137 -23.66 -1.93 -30.60
N PRO A 138 -23.57 -0.72 -31.20
CA PRO A 138 -24.58 -0.27 -32.15
C PRO A 138 -24.67 -1.26 -33.30
N GLU A 139 -25.90 -1.54 -33.76
CA GLU A 139 -26.10 -2.33 -34.96
C GLU A 139 -25.43 -1.61 -36.14
N LYS A 140 -24.58 -2.34 -36.87
CA LYS A 140 -23.94 -1.79 -38.05
C LYS A 140 -25.03 -1.50 -39.08
N GLU A 141 -25.19 -0.24 -39.48
CA GLU A 141 -26.10 0.10 -40.57
C GLU A 141 -25.72 -0.69 -41.84
N PRO A 142 -26.70 -1.19 -42.59
CA PRO A 142 -26.43 -1.91 -43.83
C PRO A 142 -25.65 -1.00 -44.78
N ASP A 143 -24.60 -1.54 -45.41
CA ASP A 143 -23.88 -0.85 -46.49
C ASP A 143 -24.89 -0.51 -47.60
N VAL A 144 -25.34 0.74 -47.65
CA VAL A 144 -26.12 1.24 -48.78
C VAL A 144 -25.10 1.63 -49.84
N PRO A 145 -24.95 0.87 -50.94
CA PRO A 145 -24.03 1.26 -51.99
C PRO A 145 -24.47 2.61 -52.56
N GLU A 146 -23.63 3.64 -52.41
CA GLU A 146 -23.83 4.92 -53.08
C GLU A 146 -23.92 4.66 -54.59
N SER A 147 -25.11 4.85 -55.17
CA SER A 147 -25.25 4.88 -56.61
C SER A 147 -24.54 6.14 -57.11
N LYS A 148 -23.27 6.01 -57.49
CA LYS A 148 -22.62 7.02 -58.31
C LYS A 148 -23.30 6.98 -59.67
N LEU A 149 -24.28 7.87 -59.87
CA LEU A 149 -24.72 8.23 -61.20
C LEU A 149 -23.50 8.79 -61.92
N VAL A 150 -23.04 8.05 -62.93
CA VAL A 150 -22.02 8.51 -63.86
C VAL A 150 -22.77 9.36 -64.88
N ASP A 151 -22.63 10.68 -64.79
CA ASP A 151 -23.03 11.62 -65.84
C ASP A 151 -22.04 11.58 -67.01
#